data_AF-A0A7K3CYZ1-F1
#
_entry.id   AF-A0A7K3CYZ1-F1
#
_cell.length_a   1.000
_cell.length_b   1.000
_cell.length_c   1.000
_cell.angle_alpha   90.00
_cell.angle_beta   90.00
_cell.angle_gamma   90.00
#
_symmetry.space_group_name_H-M   'P 1'
#
loop_
_entity.id
_entity.type
_entity.pdbx_description
1 polymer ?
#
loop_
_entity_poly.entity_id
_entity_poly.type
_entity_poly.pdbx_seq_one_letter_code
_entity_poly.pdbx_strand_id
1 'polypeptide(L)'
;YAKQRTQFGSAIGAFQAVKHRLADVLVRLEFARPLVFGAATTMAPGDIAAAKVTAAESAYGAARAALQLHGAIGYTAEFDLSLWLTKARALRGAWGDPGVWRGRVLAARE
;
A
#
# COMPACT_ATOMS: atom_id res chain seq x y z
N TYR A 1 -15.55 6.94 -4.13
CA TYR A 1 -16.02 5.84 -4.99
C TYR A 1 -16.78 4.72 -4.27
N ALA A 2 -16.18 3.93 -3.37
CA ALA A 2 -16.84 2.71 -2.83
C ALA A 2 -18.18 2.94 -2.10
N LYS A 3 -18.36 4.12 -1.49
CA LYS A 3 -19.63 4.53 -0.85
C LYS A 3 -20.65 5.15 -1.82
N GLN A 4 -20.23 5.48 -3.05
CA GLN A 4 -21.03 6.21 -4.04
C GLN A 4 -21.48 5.30 -5.20
N ARG A 5 -20.64 4.36 -5.63
CA ARG A 5 -20.95 3.43 -6.71
C ARG A 5 -21.93 2.38 -6.22
N THR A 6 -23.06 2.25 -6.90
CA THR A 6 -24.08 1.23 -6.63
C THR A 6 -24.02 0.10 -7.66
N GLN A 7 -24.05 -1.15 -7.21
CA GLN A 7 -24.23 -2.35 -8.03
C GLN A 7 -25.06 -3.37 -7.25
N PHE A 8 -25.83 -4.20 -7.95
CA PHE A 8 -26.70 -5.20 -7.32
C PHE A 8 -27.60 -4.60 -6.21
N GLY A 9 -28.12 -3.38 -6.44
CA GLY A 9 -29.01 -2.70 -5.50
C GLY A 9 -28.36 -2.15 -4.23
N SER A 10 -27.04 -2.12 -4.11
CA SER A 10 -26.34 -1.57 -2.93
C SER A 10 -25.04 -0.87 -3.30
N ALA A 11 -24.57 0.05 -2.45
CA ALA A 11 -23.24 0.63 -2.61
C ALA A 11 -22.18 -0.49 -2.56
N ILE A 12 -21.18 -0.47 -3.45
CA ILE A 12 -20.20 -1.55 -3.55
C ILE A 12 -19.41 -1.76 -2.24
N GLY A 13 -19.26 -0.71 -1.44
CA GLY A 13 -18.66 -0.76 -0.11
C GLY A 13 -19.48 -1.53 0.94
N ALA A 14 -20.72 -1.92 0.66
CA ALA A 14 -21.52 -2.76 1.54
C ALA A 14 -21.09 -4.23 1.49
N PHE A 15 -20.54 -4.69 0.36
CA PHE A 15 -20.12 -6.08 0.15
C PHE A 15 -18.88 -6.44 0.98
N GLN A 16 -18.92 -7.60 1.64
CA GLN A 16 -17.84 -8.05 2.54
C GLN A 16 -16.47 -8.12 1.85
N ALA A 17 -16.42 -8.60 0.60
CA ALA A 17 -15.17 -8.65 -0.18
C ALA A 17 -14.52 -7.27 -0.35
N VAL A 18 -15.31 -6.21 -0.52
CA VAL A 18 -14.83 -4.83 -0.61
C VAL A 18 -14.41 -4.31 0.77
N LYS A 19 -15.21 -4.57 1.81
CA LYS A 19 -14.90 -4.18 3.19
C LYS A 19 -13.60 -4.79 3.67
N HIS A 20 -13.43 -6.11 3.53
CA HIS A 20 -12.22 -6.82 3.93
C HIS A 20 -11.00 -6.29 3.19
N ARG A 21 -11.09 -6.09 1.87
CA ARG A 21 -9.97 -5.54 1.10
C ARG A 21 -9.59 -4.12 1.57
N LEU A 22 -10.56 -3.26 1.85
CA LEU A 22 -10.29 -1.91 2.34
C LEU A 22 -9.73 -1.93 3.78
N ALA A 23 -10.21 -2.84 4.63
CA ALA A 23 -9.70 -3.04 5.97
C ALA A 23 -8.24 -3.52 5.94
N ASP A 24 -7.90 -4.51 5.11
CA ASP A 24 -6.53 -5.00 4.94
C ASP A 24 -5.57 -3.91 4.48
N VAL A 25 -6.02 -3.04 3.55
CA VAL A 25 -5.24 -1.88 3.10
C VAL A 25 -5.01 -0.90 4.23
N LEU A 26 -6.06 -0.57 5.00
CA LEU A 26 -5.96 0.34 6.13
C LEU A 26 -4.99 -0.21 7.19
N VAL A 27 -5.15 -1.47 7.58
CA VAL A 27 -4.26 -2.14 8.54
C VAL A 27 -2.82 -2.04 8.09
N ARG A 28 -2.50 -2.41 6.84
CA ARG A 28 -1.12 -2.33 6.32
C ARG A 28 -0.53 -0.92 6.39
N LEU A 29 -1.32 0.10 6.03
CA LEU A 29 -0.87 1.50 6.11
C LEU A 29 -0.66 1.96 7.55
N GLU A 30 -1.56 1.58 8.47
CA GLU A 30 -1.43 1.91 9.89
C GLU A 30 -0.23 1.22 10.55
N PHE A 31 0.13 0.00 10.13
CA PHE A 31 1.35 -0.67 10.59
C PHE A 31 2.63 -0.13 9.92
N ALA A 32 2.54 0.40 8.69
CA ALA A 32 3.70 1.01 8.02
C ALA A 32 4.11 2.34 8.65
N ARG A 33 3.14 3.16 9.06
CA ARG A 33 3.35 4.51 9.61
C ARG A 33 4.31 4.56 10.82
N PRO A 34 4.12 3.79 11.91
CA PRO A 34 5.01 3.82 13.05
C PRO A 34 6.42 3.33 12.73
N LEU A 35 6.58 2.39 11.79
CA LEU A 35 7.92 1.96 11.37
C LEU A 35 8.69 3.10 10.70
N VAL A 36 8.04 3.91 9.87
CA VAL A 36 8.67 5.08 9.24
C VAL A 36 9.12 6.10 10.29
N PHE A 37 8.27 6.42 11.27
CA PHE A 37 8.64 7.35 12.34
C PHE A 37 9.71 6.78 13.27
N GLY A 38 9.64 5.49 13.59
CA GLY A 38 10.64 4.78 14.37
C GLY A 38 12.01 4.83 13.69
N ALA A 39 12.08 4.47 12.41
CA ALA A 39 13.31 4.53 11.63
C ALA A 39 13.88 5.95 11.51
N ALA A 40 13.04 6.97 11.39
CA ALA A 40 13.48 8.36 11.38
C ALA A 40 14.08 8.82 12.73
N THR A 41 13.67 8.16 13.83
CA THR A 41 14.15 8.46 15.18
C THR A 41 15.43 7.69 15.51
N THR A 42 15.46 6.39 15.23
CA THR A 42 16.59 5.51 15.58
C THR A 42 17.71 5.58 14.56
N MET A 43 17.38 5.82 13.28
CA MET A 43 18.28 5.68 12.13
C MET A 43 19.02 4.34 12.08
N ALA A 44 18.51 3.31 12.77
CA ALA A 44 19.12 1.99 12.80
C ALA A 44 18.91 1.32 11.43
N PRO A 45 19.94 0.67 10.85
CA PRO A 45 19.82 0.04 9.53
C PRO A 45 18.66 -0.97 9.42
N GLY A 46 18.41 -1.74 10.48
CA GLY A 46 17.29 -2.68 10.56
C GLY A 46 15.92 -2.00 10.54
N ASP A 47 15.77 -0.90 11.29
CA ASP A 47 14.53 -0.13 11.34
C ASP A 47 14.26 0.57 10.00
N ILE A 48 15.29 1.16 9.38
CA ILE A 48 15.21 1.74 8.03
C ILE A 48 14.77 0.68 7.04
N ALA A 49 15.34 -0.53 7.10
CA ALA A 49 14.97 -1.62 6.21
C ALA A 49 13.52 -2.07 6.41
N ALA A 50 13.07 -2.23 7.65
CA ALA A 50 11.71 -2.62 8.00
C ALA A 50 10.69 -1.55 7.54
N ALA A 51 10.99 -0.28 7.79
CA ALA A 51 10.19 0.85 7.36
C ALA A 51 10.10 0.93 5.83
N LYS A 52 11.23 0.84 5.13
CA LYS A 52 11.30 0.94 3.67
C LYS A 52 10.48 -0.14 2.99
N VAL A 53 10.65 -1.41 3.37
CA VAL A 53 9.90 -2.50 2.73
C VAL A 53 8.41 -2.45 3.06
N THR A 54 8.05 -2.15 4.32
CA THR A 54 6.65 -2.17 4.76
C THR A 54 5.87 -1.01 4.15
N ALA A 55 6.45 0.19 4.11
CA ALA A 55 5.82 1.36 3.49
C ALA A 55 5.66 1.16 1.97
N ALA A 56 6.68 0.64 1.29
CA ALA A 56 6.64 0.39 -0.15
C ALA A 56 5.56 -0.64 -0.54
N GLU A 57 5.53 -1.79 0.14
CA GLU A 57 4.54 -2.84 -0.14
C GLU A 57 3.11 -2.38 0.22
N SER A 58 2.95 -1.62 1.30
CA SER A 58 1.65 -1.09 1.72
C SER A 58 1.12 -0.05 0.74
N ALA A 59 1.94 0.89 0.31
CA ALA A 59 1.56 1.91 -0.69
C ALA A 59 1.22 1.28 -2.04
N TYR A 60 2.02 0.32 -2.51
CA TYR A 60 1.76 -0.39 -3.76
C TYR A 60 0.49 -1.25 -3.67
N GLY A 61 0.29 -1.95 -2.56
CA GLY A 61 -0.94 -2.70 -2.28
C GLY A 61 -2.18 -1.81 -2.26
N ALA A 62 -2.11 -0.65 -1.61
CA ALA A 62 -3.19 0.33 -1.56
C ALA A 62 -3.55 0.85 -2.96
N ALA A 63 -2.55 1.23 -3.76
CA ALA A 63 -2.78 1.71 -5.13
C ALA A 63 -3.43 0.64 -6.02
N ARG A 64 -2.98 -0.62 -5.92
CA ARG A 64 -3.61 -1.74 -6.65
C ARG A 64 -5.03 -2.01 -6.20
N ALA A 65 -5.29 -2.00 -4.89
CA ALA A 65 -6.63 -2.19 -4.36
C ALA A 65 -7.57 -1.07 -4.80
N ALA A 66 -7.10 0.18 -4.79
CA ALA A 66 -7.86 1.32 -5.28
C ALA A 66 -8.23 1.12 -6.76
N LEU A 67 -7.26 0.82 -7.64
CA LEU A 67 -7.53 0.55 -9.06
C LEU A 67 -8.59 -0.55 -9.24
N GLN A 68 -8.42 -1.67 -8.54
CA GLN A 68 -9.34 -2.81 -8.64
C GLN A 68 -10.76 -2.48 -8.17
N LEU A 69 -10.90 -1.73 -7.08
CA LEU A 69 -12.21 -1.34 -6.53
C LEU A 69 -12.93 -0.27 -7.36
N HIS A 70 -12.20 0.51 -8.15
CA HIS A 70 -12.80 1.42 -9.11
C HIS A 70 -13.27 0.68 -10.37
N GLY A 71 -12.57 -0.38 -10.78
CA GLY A 71 -12.93 -1.16 -11.98
C GLY A 71 -12.51 -0.43 -13.25
N ALA A 72 -13.32 -0.50 -14.32
CA ALA A 72 -12.97 0.07 -15.63
C ALA A 72 -12.70 1.59 -15.58
N ILE A 73 -13.49 2.35 -14.79
CA ILE A 73 -13.26 3.80 -14.59
C ILE A 73 -11.91 4.10 -13.94
N GLY A 74 -11.31 3.14 -13.23
CA GLY A 74 -9.97 3.31 -12.67
C GLY A 74 -8.85 3.29 -13.71
N TYR A 75 -9.13 2.83 -14.93
CA TYR A 75 -8.20 2.85 -16.06
C TYR A 75 -8.31 4.14 -16.91
N THR A 76 -9.29 5.00 -16.62
CA THR A 76 -9.43 6.30 -17.28
C THR A 76 -8.64 7.38 -16.51
N ALA A 77 -8.53 8.57 -17.10
CA ALA A 77 -7.90 9.73 -16.45
C ALA A 77 -8.84 10.51 -15.52
N GLU A 78 -10.04 9.98 -15.22
CA GLU A 78 -11.03 10.63 -14.36
C GLU A 78 -10.60 10.64 -12.88
N PHE A 79 -9.79 9.66 -12.48
CA PHE A 79 -9.17 9.60 -11.16
C PHE A 79 -7.66 9.39 -11.28
N ASP A 80 -6.89 9.95 -10.35
CA ASP A 80 -5.43 9.84 -10.31
C ASP A 80 -4.90 8.45 -9.90
N LEU A 81 -5.68 7.36 -10.09
CA LEU A 81 -5.28 6.02 -9.65
C LEU A 81 -4.04 5.52 -10.37
N SER A 82 -3.93 5.79 -11.67
CA SER A 82 -2.76 5.46 -12.49
C SER A 82 -1.51 6.23 -12.02
N LEU A 83 -1.66 7.49 -11.62
CA LEU A 83 -0.59 8.29 -11.02
C LEU A 83 -0.09 7.67 -9.72
N TRP A 84 -0.99 7.29 -8.81
CA TRP A 84 -0.60 6.67 -7.54
C TRP A 84 0.01 5.28 -7.73
N LEU A 85 -0.52 4.48 -8.66
CA LEU A 85 0.01 3.16 -8.97
C LEU A 85 1.43 3.24 -9.57
N THR A 86 1.65 4.16 -10.51
CA THR A 86 2.96 4.34 -11.13
C THR A 86 3.99 4.88 -10.14
N LYS A 87 3.62 5.88 -9.32
CA LYS A 87 4.48 6.40 -8.24
C LYS A 87 4.84 5.31 -7.23
N ALA A 88 3.84 4.58 -6.72
CA ALA A 88 4.08 3.52 -5.75
C ALA A 88 4.96 2.39 -6.34
N ARG A 89 4.74 2.03 -7.62
CA ARG A 89 5.57 1.05 -8.32
C ARG A 89 7.03 1.51 -8.47
N ALA A 90 7.25 2.77 -8.84
CA ALA A 90 8.59 3.34 -8.97
C ALA A 90 9.31 3.35 -7.60
N LEU A 91 8.65 3.86 -6.56
CA LEU A 91 9.21 3.92 -5.20
C LEU A 91 9.45 2.53 -4.59
N ARG A 92 8.68 1.52 -5.00
CA ARG A 92 8.83 0.14 -4.52
C ARG A 92 10.19 -0.48 -4.88
N GLY A 93 10.71 -0.17 -6.06
CA GLY A 93 12.05 -0.63 -6.49
C GLY A 93 13.17 0.39 -6.23
N ALA A 94 12.83 1.62 -5.87
CA ALA A 94 13.81 2.65 -5.62
C ALA A 94 14.70 2.31 -4.42
N TRP A 95 16.01 2.47 -4.60
CA TRP A 95 17.05 2.19 -3.60
C TRP A 95 17.15 0.72 -3.15
N GLY A 96 16.70 -0.21 -4.01
CA GLY A 96 16.69 -1.65 -3.75
C GLY A 96 15.27 -2.20 -3.76
N ASP A 97 15.11 -3.38 -4.33
CA ASP A 97 13.81 -4.04 -4.39
C ASP A 97 13.39 -4.63 -3.02
N PRO A 98 12.12 -5.04 -2.85
CA PRO A 98 11.64 -5.59 -1.58
C PRO A 98 12.42 -6.80 -1.05
N GLY A 99 13.03 -7.62 -1.91
CA GLY A 99 13.88 -8.75 -1.52
C GLY A 99 15.15 -8.28 -0.82
N VAL A 100 15.83 -7.27 -1.36
CA VAL A 100 17.02 -6.66 -0.75
C VAL A 100 16.69 -6.15 0.65
N TRP A 101 15.59 -5.43 0.80
CA TRP A 101 15.21 -4.86 2.11
C TRP A 101 14.75 -5.93 3.11
N ARG A 102 14.06 -6.99 2.67
CA ARG A 102 13.77 -8.15 3.53
C ARG A 102 15.04 -8.82 4.03
N GLY A 103 16.04 -8.99 3.16
CA GLY A 103 17.34 -9.52 3.56
C GLY A 103 18.02 -8.68 4.63
N ARG A 104 17.98 -7.35 4.50
CA ARG A 104 18.53 -6.42 5.51
C ARG A 104 17.79 -6.47 6.85
N VAL A 105 16.47 -6.67 6.84
CA VAL A 105 15.69 -6.88 8.07
C VAL A 105 16.15 -8.15 8.79
N LEU A 106 16.41 -9.24 8.06
CA LEU A 106 16.88 -10.49 8.65
C LEU A 106 18.29 -10.35 9.24
N ALA A 107 19.21 -9.77 8.47
CA ALA A 107 20.60 -9.57 8.90
C ALA A 107 20.74 -8.65 10.12
N ALA A 108 19.79 -7.73 10.35
CA ALA A 108 19.81 -6.85 11.52
C ALA A 108 19.32 -7.52 12.82
N ARG A 109 18.86 -8.77 12.75
CA ARG A 109 18.38 -9.56 13.91
C ARG A 109 19.41 -10.59 14.39
N GLU A 110 20.49 -10.77 13.63
CA GLU A 110 21.67 -11.57 13.98
C GLU A 110 22.70 -10.71 14.70
#